data_AF-A0A838JI42-F1
#
_entry.id   AF-A0A838JI42-F1
#
_cell.length_a   1.000
_cell.length_b   1.000
_cell.length_c   1.000
_cell.angle_alpha   90.00
_cell.angle_beta   90.00
_cell.angle_gamma   90.00
#
_symmetry.space_group_name_H-M   'P 1'
#
loop_
_entity.id
_entity.type
_entity.pdbx_description
1 polymer ?
#
loop_
_entity_poly.entity_id
_entity_poly.type
_entity_poly.pdbx_seq_one_letter_code
_entity_poly.pdbx_strand_id
1 'polypeptide(L)'
;MANLAPILISPLFYKFTPLPEGELTQRLLNLAARAHTKVRGVFSMGMSNKTTATNAALMGLGNTRRIVLGDTMIDRYTTYEIEVILAHELGHHVHRDIWKLIASQTILFLLGLFLANQVLHWVIDQQHYYRALPDPATLPFFFLLVGIFSFLIMPISNGYTRSIEYHADEYALQSTGKVDAFKSAMRRLANQNLAEIEPAPLVEFLFYSHPSIKKRLQHADDFRARPDYVVSASLRAES
;
A
#
# COMPACT_ATOMS: atom_id res chain seq x y z
N MET A 1 -7.93 1.11 8.92
CA MET A 1 -9.07 0.36 8.32
C MET A 1 -8.73 -0.37 7.01
N ALA A 2 -7.71 0.07 6.24
CA ALA A 2 -7.44 -0.42 4.88
C ALA A 2 -6.86 -1.85 4.75
N ASN A 3 -6.29 -2.46 5.79
CA ASN A 3 -5.49 -3.70 5.62
C ASN A 3 -6.24 -5.00 5.95
N LEU A 4 -7.34 -4.95 6.73
CA LEU A 4 -8.14 -6.13 7.07
C LEU A 4 -9.49 -6.17 6.35
N ALA A 5 -10.01 -5.01 5.94
CA ALA A 5 -11.24 -4.92 5.14
C ALA A 5 -11.18 -5.76 3.84
N PRO A 6 -10.07 -5.78 3.08
CA PRO A 6 -9.98 -6.63 1.90
C PRO A 6 -10.13 -8.13 2.20
N ILE A 7 -9.73 -8.55 3.40
CA ILE A 7 -9.70 -9.97 3.79
C ILE A 7 -11.03 -10.42 4.38
N LEU A 8 -11.64 -9.58 5.24
CA LEU A 8 -12.85 -9.92 6.00
C LEU A 8 -14.14 -9.43 5.34
N ILE A 9 -14.07 -8.28 4.65
CA ILE A 9 -15.24 -7.56 4.16
C ILE A 9 -15.42 -7.80 2.65
N SER A 10 -14.36 -7.77 1.83
CA SER A 10 -14.49 -7.99 0.37
C SER A 10 -15.17 -9.32 -0.02
N PRO A 11 -14.97 -10.45 0.69
CA PRO A 11 -15.75 -11.68 0.44
C PRO A 11 -17.26 -11.55 0.55
N LEU A 12 -17.77 -10.56 1.29
CA LEU A 12 -19.20 -10.29 1.40
C LEU A 12 -19.76 -9.55 0.18
N PHE A 13 -18.91 -8.87 -0.58
CA PHE A 13 -19.33 -7.96 -1.67
C PHE A 13 -18.89 -8.41 -3.07
N TYR A 14 -17.89 -9.27 -3.16
CA TYR A 14 -17.30 -9.72 -4.42
C TYR A 14 -17.21 -11.23 -4.52
N LYS A 15 -17.49 -11.75 -5.73
CA LYS A 15 -17.29 -13.17 -6.05
C LYS A 15 -15.84 -13.41 -6.41
N PHE A 16 -15.26 -14.44 -5.81
CA PHE A 16 -13.91 -14.91 -6.08
C PHE A 16 -14.02 -16.17 -6.93
N THR A 17 -13.45 -16.13 -8.13
CA THR A 17 -13.40 -17.28 -9.05
C THR A 17 -11.95 -17.69 -9.25
N PRO A 18 -11.60 -18.99 -9.16
CA PRO A 18 -10.24 -19.43 -9.50
C PRO A 18 -9.87 -18.96 -10.90
N LEU A 19 -8.68 -18.38 -11.04
CA LEU A 19 -8.16 -18.02 -12.36
C LEU A 19 -7.80 -19.32 -13.10
N PRO A 20 -8.15 -19.47 -14.39
CA PRO A 20 -7.78 -20.65 -15.16
C PRO A 20 -6.26 -20.89 -15.15
N GLU A 21 -5.87 -22.16 -15.30
CA GLU A 21 -4.46 -22.52 -15.50
C GLU A 21 -3.92 -21.87 -16.79
N GLY A 22 -2.71 -21.33 -16.71
CA GLY A 22 -2.10 -20.60 -17.83
C GLY A 22 -0.81 -19.89 -17.41
N GLU A 23 -0.21 -19.18 -18.37
CA GLU A 23 1.09 -18.50 -18.18
C GLU A 23 1.06 -17.53 -16.99
N LEU A 24 0.01 -16.70 -16.90
CA LEU A 24 -0.15 -15.73 -15.81
C LEU A 24 -0.20 -16.44 -14.45
N THR A 25 -1.08 -17.43 -14.29
CA THR A 25 -1.24 -18.19 -13.03
C THR A 25 0.09 -18.81 -12.60
N GLN A 26 0.81 -19.47 -13.50
CA GLN A 26 2.10 -20.10 -13.22
C GLN A 26 3.17 -19.08 -12.81
N ARG A 27 3.27 -17.95 -13.52
CA ARG A 27 4.20 -16.87 -13.18
C ARG A 27 3.96 -16.32 -11.77
N LEU A 28 2.70 -16.06 -11.42
CA LEU A 28 2.35 -15.50 -10.11
C LEU A 28 2.58 -16.51 -8.98
N LEU A 29 2.29 -17.80 -9.20
CA LEU A 29 2.60 -18.86 -8.25
C LEU A 29 4.11 -19.02 -8.05
N ASN A 30 4.90 -18.99 -9.13
CA ASN A 30 6.35 -19.06 -9.07
C ASN A 30 6.94 -17.85 -8.34
N LEU A 31 6.41 -16.65 -8.58
CA LEU A 31 6.82 -15.44 -7.88
C LEU A 31 6.54 -15.54 -6.37
N ALA A 32 5.34 -16.00 -5.99
CA ALA A 32 4.99 -16.23 -4.59
C ALA A 32 5.87 -17.29 -3.93
N ALA A 33 6.21 -18.36 -4.66
CA ALA A 33 7.12 -19.41 -4.19
C ALA A 33 8.54 -18.87 -3.94
N ARG A 34 9.09 -18.06 -4.86
CA ARG A 34 10.39 -17.37 -4.67
C ARG A 34 10.37 -16.41 -3.49
N ALA A 35 9.23 -15.77 -3.23
CA ALA A 35 9.00 -14.92 -2.05
C ALA A 35 8.72 -15.71 -0.76
N HIS A 36 8.89 -17.05 -0.78
CA HIS A 36 8.56 -17.95 0.33
C HIS A 36 7.15 -17.76 0.92
N THR A 37 6.22 -17.33 0.07
CA THR A 37 4.84 -17.01 0.44
C THR A 37 3.92 -18.10 -0.05
N LYS A 38 3.42 -18.92 0.89
CA LYS A 38 2.43 -19.96 0.59
C LYS A 38 1.09 -19.33 0.23
N VAL A 39 0.55 -19.70 -0.92
CA VAL A 39 -0.75 -19.26 -1.43
C VAL A 39 -1.56 -20.47 -1.88
N ARG A 40 -2.88 -20.43 -1.69
CA ARG A 40 -3.80 -21.48 -2.12
C ARG A 40 -4.01 -21.52 -3.64
N GLY A 41 -3.75 -20.40 -4.31
CA GLY A 41 -4.01 -20.23 -5.74
C GLY A 41 -4.16 -18.77 -6.11
N VAL A 42 -4.45 -18.56 -7.40
CA VAL A 42 -4.75 -17.26 -8.01
C VAL A 42 -6.25 -17.21 -8.30
N PHE A 43 -6.88 -16.09 -7.95
CA PHE A 43 -8.32 -15.88 -8.09
C PHE A 43 -8.56 -14.54 -8.78
N SER A 44 -9.60 -14.50 -9.61
CA SER A 44 -10.16 -13.25 -10.11
C SER A 44 -11.28 -12.75 -9.18
N MET A 45 -11.39 -11.43 -9.08
CA MET A 45 -12.43 -10.70 -8.34
C MET A 45 -13.19 -9.81 -9.31
N GLY A 46 -14.52 -10.00 -9.40
CA GLY A 46 -15.38 -9.26 -10.33
C GLY A 46 -15.59 -7.80 -9.93
N MET A 47 -14.61 -6.94 -10.16
CA MET A 47 -14.60 -5.52 -9.80
C MET A 47 -15.30 -4.64 -10.85
N SER A 48 -15.26 -5.06 -12.13
CA SER A 48 -15.78 -4.31 -13.28
C SER A 48 -17.24 -3.87 -13.14
N ASN A 49 -18.07 -4.66 -12.44
CA ASN A 49 -19.47 -4.34 -12.17
C ASN A 49 -19.66 -3.13 -11.24
N LYS A 50 -18.61 -2.68 -10.54
CA LYS A 50 -18.70 -1.64 -9.50
C LYS A 50 -17.67 -0.52 -9.66
N THR A 51 -16.56 -0.77 -10.33
CA THR A 51 -15.49 0.21 -10.48
C THR A 51 -14.60 -0.11 -11.67
N THR A 52 -14.01 0.93 -12.25
CA THR A 52 -12.92 0.84 -13.22
C THR A 52 -11.55 0.75 -12.55
N ALA A 53 -11.49 0.87 -11.22
CA ALA A 53 -10.26 0.75 -10.46
C ALA A 53 -9.65 -0.64 -10.63
N THR A 54 -8.33 -0.64 -10.68
CA THR A 54 -7.52 -1.84 -10.86
C THR A 54 -6.92 -2.20 -9.51
N ASN A 55 -7.04 -3.46 -9.12
CA ASN A 55 -6.44 -3.93 -7.87
C ASN A 55 -5.87 -5.33 -8.03
N ALA A 56 -4.70 -5.57 -7.44
CA ALA A 56 -4.18 -6.89 -7.17
C ALA A 56 -3.76 -6.90 -5.71
N ALA A 57 -4.09 -7.96 -4.99
CA ALA A 57 -3.78 -8.05 -3.58
C ALA A 57 -3.52 -9.50 -3.20
N LEU A 58 -2.63 -9.69 -2.23
CA LEU A 58 -2.53 -10.96 -1.53
C LEU A 58 -3.45 -10.91 -0.30
N MET A 59 -4.55 -11.67 -0.37
CA MET A 59 -5.59 -11.69 0.67
C MET A 59 -5.50 -12.95 1.51
N GLY A 60 -5.85 -12.86 2.80
CA GLY A 60 -5.94 -13.99 3.71
C GLY A 60 -4.80 -14.06 4.73
N LEU A 61 -4.93 -14.95 5.72
CA LEU A 61 -3.97 -15.12 6.80
C LEU A 61 -3.47 -16.57 6.87
N GLY A 62 -2.15 -16.72 7.06
CA GLY A 62 -1.50 -18.03 7.14
C GLY A 62 -1.81 -18.90 5.91
N ASN A 63 -2.42 -20.06 6.15
CA ASN A 63 -2.72 -21.06 5.11
C ASN A 63 -3.93 -20.71 4.23
N THR A 64 -4.65 -19.62 4.52
CA THR A 64 -5.78 -19.15 3.70
C THR A 64 -5.40 -18.09 2.68
N ARG A 65 -4.11 -17.75 2.59
CA ARG A 65 -3.60 -16.74 1.66
C ARG A 65 -3.89 -17.12 0.21
N ARG A 66 -4.28 -16.14 -0.59
CA ARG A 66 -4.63 -16.27 -2.01
C ARG A 66 -4.23 -14.99 -2.75
N ILE A 67 -3.77 -15.16 -3.97
CA ILE A 67 -3.52 -14.03 -4.87
C ILE A 67 -4.87 -13.68 -5.50
N VAL A 68 -5.24 -12.41 -5.44
CA VAL A 68 -6.51 -11.92 -5.98
C VAL A 68 -6.21 -10.82 -6.98
N LEU A 69 -6.73 -10.98 -8.20
CA LEU A 69 -6.64 -10.01 -9.28
C LEU A 69 -8.02 -9.48 -9.61
N GLY A 70 -8.17 -8.16 -9.75
CA GLY A 70 -9.37 -7.58 -10.35
C GLY A 70 -9.48 -7.99 -11.81
N ASP A 71 -10.69 -8.31 -12.26
CA ASP A 71 -11.00 -8.53 -13.68
C ASP A 71 -10.57 -7.34 -14.57
N THR A 72 -10.77 -6.10 -14.08
CA THR A 72 -10.28 -4.87 -14.72
C THR A 72 -8.77 -4.85 -14.94
N MET A 73 -7.99 -5.51 -14.08
CA MET A 73 -6.54 -5.63 -14.24
C MET A 73 -6.19 -6.66 -15.32
N ILE A 74 -6.82 -7.83 -15.25
CA ILE A 74 -6.58 -8.93 -16.19
C ILE A 74 -6.84 -8.47 -17.63
N ASP A 75 -7.88 -7.65 -17.85
CA ASP A 75 -8.27 -7.20 -19.19
C ASP A 75 -7.38 -6.07 -19.75
N ARG A 76 -6.73 -5.26 -18.90
CA ARG A 76 -6.08 -3.99 -19.29
C ARG A 76 -4.57 -3.97 -19.14
N TYR A 77 -4.02 -4.94 -18.42
CA TYR A 77 -2.58 -5.03 -18.11
C TYR A 77 -2.00 -6.27 -18.77
N THR A 78 -0.74 -6.15 -19.19
CA THR A 78 0.04 -7.29 -19.67
C THR A 78 0.43 -8.21 -18.52
N THR A 79 0.70 -9.48 -18.81
CA THR A 79 1.19 -10.46 -17.84
C THR A 79 2.41 -9.95 -17.06
N TYR A 80 3.32 -9.22 -17.71
CA TYR A 80 4.51 -8.65 -17.06
C TYR A 80 4.19 -7.48 -16.13
N GLU A 81 3.24 -6.62 -16.49
CA GLU A 81 2.79 -5.54 -15.61
C GLU A 81 2.11 -6.13 -14.37
N ILE A 82 1.25 -7.15 -14.53
CA ILE A 82 0.60 -7.84 -13.40
C ILE A 82 1.63 -8.52 -12.50
N GLU A 83 2.64 -9.19 -13.08
CA GLU A 83 3.71 -9.83 -12.33
C GLU A 83 4.47 -8.82 -11.45
N VAL A 84 4.78 -7.64 -12.00
CA VAL A 84 5.47 -6.59 -11.25
C VAL A 84 4.59 -5.98 -10.15
N ILE A 85 3.31 -5.75 -10.42
CA ILE A 85 2.38 -5.25 -9.40
C ILE A 85 2.27 -6.28 -8.27
N LEU A 86 2.14 -7.58 -8.57
CA LEU A 86 2.14 -8.61 -7.54
C LEU A 86 3.47 -8.66 -6.78
N ALA A 87 4.60 -8.45 -7.44
CA ALA A 87 5.90 -8.41 -6.79
C ALA A 87 5.96 -7.27 -5.75
N HIS A 88 5.41 -6.09 -6.07
CA HIS A 88 5.28 -4.98 -5.13
C HIS A 88 4.42 -5.36 -3.91
N GLU A 89 3.24 -5.96 -4.13
CA GLU A 89 2.37 -6.44 -3.05
C GLU A 89 3.08 -7.50 -2.17
N LEU A 90 3.83 -8.41 -2.78
CA LEU A 90 4.64 -9.39 -2.05
C LEU A 90 5.77 -8.72 -1.25
N GLY A 91 6.32 -7.62 -1.74
CA GLY A 91 7.28 -6.80 -1.00
C GLY A 91 6.73 -6.37 0.36
N HIS A 92 5.47 -5.89 0.40
CA HIS A 92 4.82 -5.56 1.68
C HIS A 92 4.70 -6.74 2.63
N HIS A 93 4.45 -7.94 2.10
CA HIS A 93 4.38 -9.16 2.89
C HIS A 93 5.73 -9.59 3.43
N VAL A 94 6.77 -9.59 2.59
CA VAL A 94 8.14 -9.95 2.96
C VAL A 94 8.67 -9.00 4.03
N HIS A 95 8.46 -7.70 3.86
CA HIS A 95 8.88 -6.68 4.81
C HIS A 95 7.98 -6.58 6.05
N ARG A 96 6.86 -7.31 6.10
CA ARG A 96 5.87 -7.28 7.20
C ARG A 96 5.28 -5.89 7.43
N ASP A 97 5.06 -5.14 6.37
CA ASP A 97 4.67 -3.73 6.46
C ASP A 97 3.31 -3.52 7.12
N ILE A 98 2.37 -4.45 6.95
CA ILE A 98 1.08 -4.41 7.67
C ILE A 98 1.29 -4.39 9.19
N TRP A 99 2.21 -5.21 9.71
CA TRP A 99 2.49 -5.25 11.16
C TRP A 99 3.21 -4.00 11.64
N LYS A 100 4.15 -3.49 10.85
CA LYS A 100 4.82 -2.21 11.13
C LYS A 100 3.81 -1.06 11.20
N LEU A 101 2.88 -0.99 10.24
CA LEU A 101 1.82 0.01 10.19
C LEU A 101 0.83 -0.12 11.35
N ILE A 102 0.46 -1.34 11.75
CA ILE A 102 -0.40 -1.56 12.93
C ILE A 102 0.32 -1.08 14.19
N ALA A 103 1.59 -1.44 14.37
CA ALA A 103 2.37 -1.04 15.53
C ALA A 103 2.54 0.49 15.59
N SER A 104 2.96 1.12 14.49
CA SER A 104 3.17 2.56 14.43
C SER A 104 1.86 3.35 14.64
N GLN A 105 0.75 2.93 14.02
CA GLN A 105 -0.55 3.57 14.24
C GLN A 105 -1.04 3.41 15.67
N THR A 106 -0.80 2.25 16.30
CA THR A 106 -1.17 2.02 17.70
C THR A 106 -0.40 2.95 18.62
N ILE A 107 0.92 3.08 18.42
CA ILE A 107 1.77 3.99 19.20
C ILE A 107 1.30 5.43 19.04
N LEU A 108 1.09 5.90 17.80
CA LEU A 108 0.64 7.27 17.53
C LEU A 108 -0.75 7.53 18.11
N PHE A 109 -1.67 6.56 18.03
CA PHE A 109 -3.00 6.66 18.60
C PHE A 109 -2.98 6.78 20.13
N LEU A 110 -2.22 5.90 20.82
CA LEU A 110 -2.07 5.95 22.27
C LEU A 110 -1.39 7.24 22.73
N LEU A 111 -0.38 7.71 21.99
CA LEU A 111 0.26 8.99 22.26
C LEU A 111 -0.72 10.16 22.11
N GLY A 112 -1.53 10.17 21.04
CA GLY A 112 -2.56 11.19 20.83
C GLY A 112 -3.59 11.22 21.96
N LEU A 113 -4.07 10.04 22.39
CA LEU A 113 -4.99 9.92 23.53
C LEU A 113 -4.35 10.38 24.84
N PHE A 114 -3.09 10.00 25.08
CA PHE A 114 -2.35 10.45 26.26
C PHE A 114 -2.23 11.97 26.30
N LEU A 115 -1.80 12.60 25.21
CA LEU A 115 -1.68 14.06 25.15
C LEU A 115 -3.04 14.75 25.28
N ALA A 116 -4.08 14.23 24.62
CA ALA A 116 -5.44 14.76 24.77
C ALA A 116 -5.93 14.67 26.22
N ASN A 117 -5.65 13.56 26.91
CA ASN A 117 -5.96 13.38 28.32
C ASN A 117 -5.26 14.43 29.20
N GLN A 118 -3.95 14.66 28.99
CA GLN A 118 -3.20 15.67 29.74
C GLN A 118 -3.78 17.08 29.55
N VAL A 119 -4.11 17.45 28.31
CA VAL A 119 -4.67 18.77 28.01
C VAL A 119 -6.09 18.91 28.56
N LEU A 120 -6.92 17.87 28.48
CA LEU A 120 -8.26 17.88 29.06
C LEU A 120 -8.22 18.07 30.58
N HIS A 121 -7.36 17.34 31.29
CA HIS A 121 -7.18 17.53 32.72
C HIS A 121 -6.67 18.93 33.06
N TRP A 122 -5.74 19.47 32.29
CA TRP A 122 -5.30 20.84 32.49
C TRP A 122 -6.45 21.86 32.35
N VAL A 123 -7.30 21.72 31.33
CA VAL A 123 -8.44 22.62 31.11
C VAL A 123 -9.55 22.45 32.17
N ILE A 124 -9.79 21.22 32.65
CA ILE A 124 -10.80 20.94 33.68
C ILE A 124 -10.32 21.38 35.06
N ASP A 125 -9.15 20.89 35.47
CA ASP A 125 -8.68 20.97 36.86
C ASP A 125 -8.02 22.32 37.16
N GLN A 126 -7.42 22.98 36.17
CA GLN A 126 -6.70 24.26 36.37
C GLN A 126 -7.45 25.46 35.80
N GLN A 127 -8.11 25.31 34.65
CA GLN A 127 -8.81 26.42 33.98
C GLN A 127 -10.32 26.44 34.29
N HIS A 128 -10.88 25.34 34.80
CA HIS A 128 -12.29 25.19 35.12
C HIS A 128 -13.25 25.52 33.97
N TYR A 129 -12.82 25.32 32.71
CA TYR A 129 -13.68 25.57 31.55
C TYR A 129 -14.79 24.51 31.39
N TYR A 130 -14.58 23.31 31.95
CA TYR A 130 -15.53 22.20 31.95
C TYR A 130 -15.72 21.67 33.37
N ARG A 131 -16.88 21.07 33.65
CA ARG A 131 -17.24 20.60 35.00
C ARG A 131 -16.50 19.31 35.40
N ALA A 132 -16.39 18.37 34.47
CA ALA A 132 -15.76 17.07 34.68
C ALA A 132 -15.44 16.42 33.33
N LEU A 133 -14.58 15.40 33.35
CA LEU A 133 -14.22 14.63 32.14
C LEU A 133 -15.42 13.98 31.43
N PRO A 134 -16.44 13.41 32.12
CA PRO A 134 -17.60 12.81 31.46
C PRO A 134 -18.62 13.82 30.93
N ASP A 135 -18.35 15.12 31.05
CA ASP A 135 -19.23 16.17 30.53
C ASP A 135 -19.24 16.12 28.99
N PRO A 136 -20.40 15.92 28.33
CA PRO A 136 -20.50 15.91 26.86
C PRO A 136 -19.94 17.17 26.20
N ALA A 137 -19.88 18.30 26.91
CA ALA A 137 -19.28 19.54 26.41
C ALA A 137 -17.77 19.42 26.12
N THR A 138 -17.08 18.41 26.68
CA THR A 138 -15.66 18.14 26.41
C THR A 138 -15.43 17.49 25.04
N LEU A 139 -16.44 16.86 24.44
CA LEU A 139 -16.28 16.10 23.18
C LEU A 139 -15.82 16.96 21.99
N PRO A 140 -16.40 18.15 21.71
CA PRO A 140 -15.91 18.99 20.62
C PRO A 140 -14.44 19.40 20.81
N PHE A 141 -14.04 19.69 22.05
CA PHE A 141 -12.66 20.04 22.37
C PHE A 141 -11.72 18.84 22.23
N PHE A 142 -12.13 17.66 22.68
CA PHE A 142 -11.40 16.41 22.44
C PHE A 142 -11.19 16.15 20.94
N PHE A 143 -12.22 16.29 20.12
CA PHE A 143 -12.08 16.13 18.67
C PHE A 143 -11.17 17.19 18.04
N LEU A 144 -11.20 18.43 18.54
CA LEU A 144 -10.27 19.47 18.12
C LEU A 144 -8.82 19.09 18.45
N LEU A 145 -8.55 18.60 19.67
CA LEU A 145 -7.21 18.16 20.08
C LEU A 145 -6.71 17.00 19.22
N VAL A 146 -7.57 16.00 18.99
CA VAL A 146 -7.25 14.86 18.11
C VAL A 146 -7.01 15.34 16.67
N GLY A 147 -7.79 16.31 16.19
CA GLY A 147 -7.63 16.92 14.87
C GLY A 147 -6.29 17.64 14.71
N ILE A 148 -5.93 18.48 15.69
CA ILE A 148 -4.64 19.18 15.71
C ILE A 148 -3.49 18.18 15.76
N PHE A 149 -3.55 17.20 16.66
CA PHE A 149 -2.55 16.15 16.74
C PHE A 149 -2.40 15.39 15.42
N SER A 150 -3.52 14.99 14.81
CA SER A 150 -3.52 14.27 13.54
C SER A 150 -2.89 15.11 12.41
N PHE A 151 -3.20 16.41 12.35
CA PHE A 151 -2.61 17.33 11.38
C PHE A 151 -1.09 17.46 11.55
N LEU A 152 -0.61 17.58 12.79
CA LEU A 152 0.82 17.70 13.09
C LEU A 152 1.59 16.40 12.79
N ILE A 153 0.99 15.24 13.06
CA ILE A 153 1.61 13.92 12.85
C ILE A 153 1.53 13.47 11.38
N MET A 154 0.58 13.99 10.61
CA MET A 154 0.35 13.64 9.20
C MET A 154 1.63 13.56 8.35
N PRO A 155 2.52 14.58 8.29
CA PRO A 155 3.71 14.52 7.46
C PRO A 155 4.69 13.41 7.88
N ILE A 156 4.79 13.13 9.18
CA ILE A 156 5.65 12.06 9.72
C ILE A 156 5.09 10.69 9.31
N SER A 157 3.78 10.50 9.52
CA SER A 157 3.09 9.26 9.13
C SER A 157 3.19 9.03 7.61
N ASN A 158 2.95 10.06 6.81
CA ASN A 158 3.04 9.98 5.35
C ASN A 158 4.48 9.75 4.87
N GLY A 159 5.48 10.34 5.53
CA GLY A 159 6.89 10.04 5.26
C GLY A 159 7.23 8.57 5.50
N TYR A 160 6.71 8.00 6.58
CA TYR A 160 6.90 6.58 6.90
C TYR A 160 6.25 5.65 5.87
N THR A 161 5.00 5.93 5.46
CA THR A 161 4.33 5.14 4.42
C THR A 161 5.05 5.25 3.08
N ARG A 162 5.53 6.43 2.69
CA ARG A 162 6.33 6.61 1.46
C ARG A 162 7.62 5.79 1.46
N SER A 163 8.27 5.64 2.62
CA SER A 163 9.44 4.77 2.75
C SER A 163 9.09 3.29 2.60
N ILE A 164 7.94 2.87 3.12
CA ILE A 164 7.42 1.51 2.91
C ILE A 164 7.19 1.23 1.41
N GLU A 165 6.52 2.15 0.71
CA GLU A 165 6.29 2.06 -0.74
C GLU A 165 7.59 1.95 -1.53
N TYR A 166 8.60 2.74 -1.17
CA TYR A 166 9.92 2.69 -1.81
C TYR A 166 10.56 1.30 -1.68
N HIS A 167 10.52 0.70 -0.49
CA HIS A 167 11.05 -0.66 -0.29
C HIS A 167 10.26 -1.73 -1.06
N ALA A 168 8.95 -1.55 -1.21
CA ALA A 168 8.12 -2.46 -2.00
C ALA A 168 8.43 -2.34 -3.51
N ASP A 169 8.65 -1.13 -4.02
CA ASP A 169 9.12 -0.89 -5.38
C ASP A 169 10.49 -1.50 -5.65
N GLU A 170 11.43 -1.27 -4.74
CA GLU A 170 12.77 -1.86 -4.80
C GLU A 170 12.69 -3.39 -4.83
N TYR A 171 11.87 -4.01 -3.97
CA TYR A 171 11.66 -5.45 -3.97
C TYR A 171 11.05 -5.95 -5.29
N ALA A 172 10.09 -5.23 -5.85
CA ALA A 172 9.48 -5.57 -7.14
C ALA A 172 10.51 -5.55 -8.27
N LEU A 173 11.36 -4.53 -8.31
CA LEU A 173 12.43 -4.38 -9.29
C LEU A 173 13.49 -5.47 -9.14
N GLN A 174 13.93 -5.77 -7.91
CA GLN A 174 14.91 -6.83 -7.64
C GLN A 174 14.38 -8.24 -7.98
N SER A 175 13.16 -8.55 -7.54
CA SER A 175 12.58 -9.90 -7.67
C SER A 175 12.14 -10.25 -9.09
N THR A 176 11.78 -9.25 -9.90
CA THR A 176 11.34 -9.45 -11.29
C THR A 176 12.42 -9.10 -12.30
N GLY A 177 13.25 -8.09 -12.01
CA GLY A 177 14.17 -7.47 -12.95
C GLY A 177 13.49 -6.88 -14.18
N LYS A 178 12.19 -6.55 -14.12
CA LYS A 178 11.41 -6.05 -15.26
C LYS A 178 11.15 -4.55 -15.17
N VAL A 179 12.19 -3.75 -15.35
CA VAL A 179 12.12 -2.28 -15.22
C VAL A 179 11.09 -1.66 -16.18
N ASP A 180 11.04 -2.09 -17.45
CA ASP A 180 10.09 -1.51 -18.41
C ASP A 180 8.63 -1.85 -18.07
N ALA A 181 8.37 -3.08 -17.60
CA ALA A 181 7.04 -3.48 -17.15
C ALA A 181 6.62 -2.69 -15.90
N PHE A 182 7.55 -2.44 -14.96
CA PHE A 182 7.30 -1.56 -13.80
C PHE A 182 6.89 -0.16 -14.25
N LYS A 183 7.69 0.47 -15.12
CA LYS A 183 7.41 1.83 -15.60
C LYS A 183 6.09 1.90 -16.38
N SER A 184 5.79 0.88 -17.19
CA SER A 184 4.52 0.78 -17.91
C SER A 184 3.33 0.64 -16.95
N ALA A 185 3.44 -0.23 -15.94
CA ALA A 185 2.42 -0.40 -14.92
C ALA A 185 2.14 0.89 -14.15
N MET A 186 3.19 1.62 -13.73
CA MET A 186 3.04 2.90 -13.02
C MET A 186 2.34 3.96 -13.85
N ARG A 187 2.69 4.11 -15.14
CA ARG A 187 2.01 5.04 -16.05
C ARG A 187 0.56 4.65 -16.28
N ARG A 188 0.28 3.35 -16.41
CA ARG A 188 -1.08 2.84 -16.59
C ARG A 188 -1.95 3.09 -15.37
N LEU A 189 -1.43 2.83 -14.17
CA LEU A 189 -2.09 3.15 -12.90
C LEU A 189 -2.34 4.65 -12.77
N ALA A 190 -1.37 5.49 -13.12
CA ALA A 190 -1.51 6.94 -13.09
C ALA A 190 -2.65 7.42 -14.01
N ASN A 191 -2.66 6.94 -15.26
CA ASN A 191 -3.70 7.30 -16.24
C ASN A 191 -5.09 6.81 -15.82
N GLN A 192 -5.20 5.61 -15.26
CA GLN A 192 -6.49 5.05 -14.82
C GLN A 192 -7.07 5.78 -13.62
N ASN A 193 -6.22 6.19 -12.67
CA ASN A 193 -6.64 6.88 -11.47
C ASN A 193 -6.64 8.41 -11.62
N LEU A 194 -6.33 8.94 -12.81
CA LEU A 194 -6.14 10.37 -13.08
C LEU A 194 -5.18 11.02 -12.05
N ALA A 195 -4.11 10.30 -11.73
CA ALA A 195 -3.16 10.72 -10.70
C ALA A 195 -2.26 11.85 -11.22
N GLU A 196 -2.06 12.86 -10.38
CA GLU A 196 -1.06 13.90 -10.63
C GLU A 196 0.35 13.30 -10.63
N ILE A 197 1.07 13.45 -11.74
CA ILE A 197 2.39 12.81 -11.92
C ILE A 197 3.47 13.57 -11.15
N GLU A 198 3.37 14.90 -11.12
CA GLU A 198 4.38 15.80 -10.55
C GLU A 198 3.76 16.80 -9.55
N PRO A 199 3.19 16.32 -8.43
CA PRO A 199 2.63 17.20 -7.42
C PRO A 199 3.71 18.13 -6.84
N ALA A 200 3.31 19.32 -6.41
CA ALA A 200 4.22 20.25 -5.75
C ALA A 200 4.88 19.60 -4.51
N PRO A 201 6.19 19.81 -4.26
CA PRO A 201 6.91 19.09 -3.21
C PRO A 201 6.30 19.22 -1.80
N LEU A 202 5.75 20.40 -1.48
CA LEU A 202 5.09 20.64 -0.19
C LEU A 202 3.77 19.86 -0.08
N VAL A 203 2.99 19.79 -1.17
CA VAL A 203 1.74 19.04 -1.22
C VAL A 203 2.01 17.55 -1.07
N GLU A 204 3.03 17.04 -1.77
CA GLU A 204 3.46 15.65 -1.63
C GLU A 204 3.92 15.36 -0.19
N PHE A 205 4.76 16.23 0.38
CA PHE A 205 5.29 16.06 1.73
C PHE A 205 4.18 15.96 2.78
N LEU A 206 3.22 16.89 2.75
CA LEU A 206 2.14 16.98 3.72
C LEU A 206 1.07 15.90 3.51
N PHE A 207 0.58 15.72 2.28
CA PHE A 207 -0.69 15.01 2.05
C PHE A 207 -0.55 13.64 1.37
N TYR A 208 0.55 13.36 0.67
CA TYR A 208 0.66 12.13 -0.11
C TYR A 208 1.22 10.98 0.74
N SER A 209 0.45 9.91 0.87
CA SER A 209 0.90 8.68 1.52
C SER A 209 1.83 7.82 0.66
N HIS A 210 1.85 8.06 -0.65
CA HIS A 210 2.69 7.35 -1.63
C HIS A 210 3.63 8.33 -2.33
N PRO A 211 4.84 7.90 -2.74
CA PRO A 211 5.71 8.73 -3.56
C PRO A 211 5.00 9.08 -4.88
N SER A 212 5.27 10.27 -5.40
CA SER A 212 4.75 10.65 -6.72
C SER A 212 5.16 9.65 -7.80
N ILE A 213 4.33 9.53 -8.85
CA ILE A 213 4.63 8.65 -9.99
C ILE A 213 5.99 9.03 -10.59
N LYS A 214 6.32 10.32 -10.67
CA LYS A 214 7.66 10.79 -11.06
C LYS A 214 8.78 10.13 -10.26
N LYS A 215 8.70 10.14 -8.92
CA LYS A 215 9.72 9.54 -8.05
C LYS A 215 9.82 8.04 -8.22
N ARG A 216 8.69 7.33 -8.40
CA ARG A 216 8.69 5.89 -8.66
C ARG A 216 9.34 5.54 -10.01
N LEU A 217 9.07 6.35 -11.05
CA LEU A 217 9.72 6.20 -12.35
C LEU A 217 11.23 6.50 -12.28
N GLN A 218 11.62 7.55 -11.56
CA GLN A 218 13.04 7.88 -11.30
C GLN A 218 13.74 6.74 -10.56
N HIS A 219 13.11 6.20 -9.52
CA HIS A 219 13.65 5.06 -8.79
C HIS A 219 13.92 3.84 -9.69
N ALA A 220 13.00 3.55 -10.62
CA ALA A 220 13.19 2.48 -11.60
C ALA A 220 14.33 2.77 -12.60
N ASP A 221 14.53 4.04 -12.97
CA ASP A 221 15.67 4.46 -13.80
C ASP A 221 17.00 4.36 -13.04
N ASP A 222 17.03 4.77 -11.78
CA ASP A 222 18.19 4.64 -10.91
C ASP A 222 18.56 3.17 -10.69
N PHE A 223 17.56 2.30 -10.52
CA PHE A 223 17.75 0.85 -10.42
C PHE A 223 18.38 0.26 -11.68
N ARG A 224 17.92 0.69 -12.86
CA ARG A 224 18.49 0.26 -14.15
C ARG A 224 19.97 0.65 -14.30
N ALA A 225 20.36 1.79 -13.75
CA ALA A 225 21.73 2.28 -13.82
C ALA A 225 22.70 1.52 -12.89
N ARG A 226 22.21 0.62 -12.02
CA ARG A 226 23.08 -0.10 -11.08
C ARG A 226 23.90 -1.19 -11.79
N PRO A 227 25.19 -1.36 -11.45
CA PRO A 227 26.09 -2.29 -12.15
C PRO A 227 25.62 -3.75 -12.13
N ASP A 228 25.07 -4.20 -11.01
CA ASP A 228 24.52 -5.54 -10.80
C ASP A 228 23.33 -5.82 -11.73
N TYR A 229 22.45 -4.85 -11.92
CA TYR A 229 21.35 -4.97 -12.88
C TYR A 229 21.88 -5.07 -14.31
N VAL A 230 22.78 -4.17 -14.72
CA VAL A 230 23.32 -4.12 -16.10
C VAL A 230 23.96 -5.44 -16.50
N VAL A 231 24.77 -6.04 -15.63
CA VAL A 231 25.41 -7.35 -15.87
C VAL A 231 24.37 -8.47 -15.94
N SER A 232 23.37 -8.46 -15.06
CA SER A 232 22.30 -9.47 -15.09
C SER A 232 21.41 -9.34 -16.33
N ALA A 233 21.20 -8.12 -16.82
CA ALA A 233 20.38 -7.83 -17.99
C ALA A 233 21.08 -8.24 -19.29
N SER A 234 22.40 -8.02 -19.40
CA SER A 234 23.17 -8.49 -20.56
C SER A 234 23.15 -10.02 -20.67
N LEU A 235 23.33 -10.73 -19.54
CA LEU A 235 23.25 -12.19 -19.51
C LEU A 235 21.88 -12.75 -19.93
N ARG A 236 20.79 -12.03 -19.65
CA ARG A 236 19.43 -12.42 -20.06
C ARG A 236 19.12 -12.12 -21.52
N ALA A 237 19.79 -11.15 -22.13
CA ALA A 237 19.62 -10.80 -23.54
C ALA A 237 20.34 -11.79 -24.47
N GLU A 238 21.32 -12.53 -23.94
CA GLU A 238 22.12 -13.52 -24.67
C GLU A 238 21.57 -14.97 -24.57
N SER A 239 20.52 -15.20 -23.76
CA SER A 239 19.88 -16.50 -23.52
C SER A 239 18.50 -16.61 -24.14
#